data_AF-A0A7X7A183-F1
#
_entry.id   AF-A0A7X7A183-F1
#
_cell.length_a   1.000
_cell.length_b   1.000
_cell.length_c   1.000
_cell.angle_alpha   90.00
_cell.angle_beta   90.00
_cell.angle_gamma   90.00
#
_symmetry.space_group_name_H-M   'P 1'
#
loop_
_entity.id
_entity.type
_entity.pdbx_description
1 polymer ?
#
loop_
_entity_poly.entity_id
_entity_poly.type
_entity_poly.pdbx_seq_one_letter_code
_entity_poly.pdbx_strand_id
1 'polypeptide(L)'
;MGSLIFEKHVPGSNSFSLPELDIDIEMNIPAESLRTQELMLPEISEVEMVRHYTGLSHKAYGVDDGLYPLGSCTMKYSPKINEWAARLSGFACLHPYQPVETVQGALKLMYNLEKMLCEICGMDKFTLQPAAGAHGEMTGIMMIKAYHN
;
A
#
# COMPACT_ATOMS: atom_id res chain seq x y z
N MET A 1 -20.08 20.34 9.05
CA MET A 1 -19.63 19.01 8.61
C MET A 1 -19.15 19.16 7.17
N GLY A 2 -17.98 18.63 6.79
CA GLY A 2 -17.53 18.73 5.40
C GLY A 2 -18.35 17.81 4.49
N SER A 3 -18.54 18.16 3.22
CA SER A 3 -19.24 17.29 2.29
C SER A 3 -18.47 16.01 2.00
N LEU A 4 -19.19 14.92 1.81
CA LEU A 4 -18.64 13.66 1.31
C LEU A 4 -18.16 13.86 -0.13
N ILE A 5 -17.21 13.02 -0.55
CA ILE A 5 -16.70 13.09 -1.93
C ILE A 5 -17.83 12.86 -2.95
N PHE A 6 -18.82 12.02 -2.63
CA PHE A 6 -19.99 11.75 -3.46
C PHE A 6 -20.94 12.96 -3.62
N GLU A 7 -21.00 13.84 -2.62
CA GLU A 7 -21.83 15.06 -2.68
C GLU A 7 -21.19 16.15 -3.54
N LYS A 8 -19.93 15.95 -3.94
CA LYS A 8 -19.19 16.81 -4.88
C LYS A 8 -19.22 16.28 -6.32
N HIS A 9 -19.96 15.21 -6.58
CA HIS A 9 -20.09 14.64 -7.91
C HIS A 9 -20.65 15.67 -8.89
N VAL A 10 -19.97 15.85 -10.01
CA VAL A 10 -20.44 16.63 -11.15
C VAL A 10 -20.28 15.75 -12.40
N PRO A 11 -21.39 15.33 -13.05
CA PRO A 11 -21.32 14.48 -14.23
C PRO A 11 -20.40 15.05 -15.31
N GLY A 12 -19.53 14.22 -15.87
CA GLY A 12 -18.55 14.58 -16.90
C GLY A 12 -17.38 15.46 -16.43
N SER A 13 -17.26 15.75 -15.12
CA SER A 13 -16.19 16.63 -14.62
C SER A 13 -14.85 15.93 -14.40
N ASN A 14 -14.81 14.61 -14.54
CA ASN A 14 -13.61 13.83 -14.37
C ASN A 14 -12.65 14.05 -15.55
N SER A 15 -11.51 14.67 -15.26
CA SER A 15 -10.52 15.06 -16.27
C SER A 15 -9.33 14.11 -16.37
N PHE A 16 -9.33 12.95 -15.70
CA PHE A 16 -8.19 12.03 -15.82
C PHE A 16 -8.13 11.48 -17.25
N SER A 17 -6.95 11.57 -17.87
CA SER A 17 -6.65 10.89 -19.11
C SER A 17 -5.90 9.60 -18.81
N LEU A 18 -6.36 8.51 -19.39
CA LEU A 18 -5.52 7.32 -19.53
C LEU A 18 -4.52 7.58 -20.67
N PRO A 19 -3.37 6.90 -20.68
CA PRO A 19 -2.53 6.84 -21.87
C PRO A 19 -3.36 6.41 -23.08
N GLU A 20 -3.04 6.96 -24.26
CA GLU A 20 -3.68 6.50 -25.50
C GLU A 20 -3.45 5.00 -25.67
N LEU A 21 -4.47 4.28 -26.12
CA LEU A 21 -4.34 2.88 -26.48
C LEU A 21 -3.42 2.81 -27.70
N ASP A 22 -2.25 2.21 -27.54
CA ASP A 22 -1.25 2.02 -28.59
C ASP A 22 -1.42 0.68 -29.33
N ILE A 23 -2.47 -0.06 -29.01
CA ILE A 23 -2.79 -1.38 -29.54
C ILE A 23 -4.24 -1.44 -30.00
N ASP A 24 -4.49 -2.13 -31.11
CA ASP A 24 -5.84 -2.35 -31.63
C ASP A 24 -6.46 -3.56 -30.89
N ILE A 25 -7.37 -3.30 -29.95
CA ILE A 25 -8.06 -4.34 -29.17
C ILE A 25 -9.52 -4.42 -29.62
N GLU A 26 -9.90 -5.55 -30.21
CA GLU A 26 -11.32 -5.92 -30.31
C GLU A 26 -11.81 -6.39 -28.92
N MET A 27 -12.64 -5.58 -28.28
CA MET A 27 -13.29 -5.95 -27.02
C MET A 27 -14.39 -7.00 -27.26
N ASN A 28 -13.99 -8.28 -27.22
CA ASN A 28 -14.92 -9.40 -27.35
C ASN A 28 -15.20 -10.06 -25.99
N ILE A 29 -15.90 -9.34 -25.12
CA ILE A 29 -16.36 -9.85 -23.82
C ILE A 29 -17.81 -10.33 -23.99
N PRO A 30 -18.13 -11.60 -23.64
CA PRO A 30 -19.50 -12.10 -23.72
C PRO A 30 -20.48 -11.23 -22.95
N ALA A 31 -21.67 -10.99 -23.50
CA ALA A 31 -22.66 -10.07 -22.93
C ALA A 31 -23.06 -10.46 -21.50
N GLU A 32 -23.11 -11.77 -21.20
CA GLU A 32 -23.38 -12.30 -19.87
C GLU A 32 -22.29 -11.98 -18.83
N SER A 33 -21.09 -11.63 -19.28
CA SER A 33 -19.96 -11.24 -18.42
C SER A 33 -19.83 -9.72 -18.30
N LEU A 34 -20.58 -8.94 -19.10
CA LEU A 34 -20.59 -7.50 -19.01
C LEU A 34 -21.35 -7.03 -17.77
N ARG A 35 -20.78 -6.03 -17.12
CA ARG A 35 -21.44 -5.35 -16.01
C ARG A 35 -22.64 -4.57 -16.54
N THR A 36 -23.81 -4.80 -15.96
CA THR A 36 -25.08 -4.17 -16.41
C THR A 36 -25.44 -2.91 -15.63
N GLN A 37 -24.85 -2.70 -14.45
CA GLN A 37 -25.09 -1.53 -13.61
C GLN A 37 -23.84 -0.66 -13.58
N GLU A 38 -24.01 0.65 -13.58
CA GLU A 38 -22.88 1.56 -13.44
C GLU A 38 -22.21 1.45 -12.05
N LEU A 39 -20.96 1.87 -11.96
CA LEU A 39 -20.27 2.04 -10.69
C LEU A 39 -20.74 3.34 -10.04
N MET A 40 -21.08 3.31 -8.75
CA MET A 40 -21.36 4.54 -7.99
C MET A 40 -20.06 5.24 -7.58
N LEU A 41 -19.20 5.54 -8.55
CA LEU A 41 -18.00 6.35 -8.36
C LEU A 41 -18.33 7.83 -8.63
N PRO A 42 -17.81 8.77 -7.83
CA PRO A 42 -18.06 10.18 -8.07
C PRO A 42 -17.20 10.67 -9.25
N GLU A 43 -17.78 11.51 -10.09
CA GLU A 43 -17.07 12.21 -11.15
C GLU A 43 -16.66 13.57 -10.60
N ILE A 44 -15.35 13.79 -10.48
CA ILE A 44 -14.79 14.98 -9.84
C ILE A 44 -13.54 15.38 -10.60
N SER A 45 -13.37 16.68 -10.81
CA SER A 45 -12.13 17.22 -11.39
C SER A 45 -10.94 17.02 -10.46
N GLU A 46 -9.73 16.96 -11.03
CA GLU A 46 -8.50 16.78 -10.24
C GLU A 46 -8.34 17.88 -9.17
N VAL A 47 -8.68 19.13 -9.49
CA VAL A 47 -8.62 20.25 -8.55
C VAL A 47 -9.54 20.05 -7.36
N GLU A 48 -10.78 19.59 -7.58
CA GLU A 48 -11.72 19.31 -6.49
C GLU A 48 -11.30 18.09 -5.68
N MET A 49 -10.68 17.08 -6.30
CA MET A 49 -10.11 15.92 -5.62
C MET A 49 -8.97 16.34 -4.68
N VAL A 50 -8.02 17.15 -5.17
CA VAL A 50 -6.91 17.70 -4.36
C VAL A 50 -7.44 18.54 -3.20
N ARG A 51 -8.40 19.45 -3.45
CA ARG A 51 -9.05 20.24 -2.39
C ARG A 51 -9.74 19.37 -1.35
N HIS A 52 -10.43 18.32 -1.78
CA HIS A 52 -11.12 17.41 -0.88
C HIS A 52 -10.15 16.69 0.07
N TYR A 53 -9.13 16.01 -0.47
CA TYR A 53 -8.19 15.25 0.36
C TYR A 53 -7.25 16.13 1.19
N THR A 54 -6.86 17.32 0.69
CA THR A 54 -6.13 18.32 1.49
C THR A 54 -7.00 18.84 2.64
N GLY A 55 -8.28 19.08 2.38
CA GLY A 55 -9.24 19.46 3.43
C GLY A 55 -9.48 18.36 4.46
N LEU A 56 -9.42 17.08 4.06
CA LEU A 56 -9.49 15.94 4.98
C LEU A 56 -8.20 15.78 5.78
N SER A 57 -7.02 15.98 5.18
CA SER A 57 -5.75 15.85 5.90
C SER A 57 -5.63 16.87 7.03
N HIS A 58 -6.09 18.12 6.83
CA HIS A 58 -6.13 19.13 7.91
C HIS A 58 -7.08 18.78 9.08
N LYS A 59 -7.96 17.78 8.91
CA LYS A 59 -8.85 17.28 9.97
C LYS A 59 -8.30 16.04 10.66
N ALA A 60 -7.24 15.44 10.12
CA ALA A 60 -6.55 14.32 10.72
C ALA A 60 -5.36 14.85 11.52
N TYR A 61 -5.33 14.59 12.82
CA TYR A 61 -4.15 14.83 13.65
C TYR A 61 -3.28 13.58 13.62
N GLY A 62 -1.99 13.74 13.37
CA GLY A 62 -0.99 12.68 13.33
C GLY A 62 0.33 13.06 13.98
N VAL A 63 1.32 12.16 13.88
CA VAL A 63 2.65 12.33 14.49
C VAL A 63 3.43 13.51 13.88
N ASP A 64 3.12 13.89 12.65
CA ASP A 64 3.73 15.06 12.00
C ASP A 64 3.19 16.40 12.55
N ASP A 65 2.00 16.39 13.16
CA ASP A 65 1.36 17.60 13.70
C ASP A 65 1.77 17.90 15.16
N GLY A 66 2.29 16.90 15.88
CA GLY A 66 2.82 17.06 17.24
C GLY A 66 2.84 15.77 18.06
N LEU A 67 2.87 15.91 19.39
CA LEU A 67 2.99 14.79 20.31
C LEU A 67 1.76 13.87 20.25
N TYR A 68 2.00 12.57 20.02
CA TYR A 68 0.95 11.57 19.86
C TYR A 68 1.15 10.38 20.84
N PRO A 69 0.85 10.53 22.15
CA PRO A 69 1.32 9.62 23.19
C PRO A 69 0.40 8.40 23.37
N LEU A 70 0.25 7.58 22.32
CA LEU A 70 -0.50 6.33 22.41
C LEU A 70 0.40 5.19 22.92
N GLY A 71 0.07 4.67 24.11
CA GLY A 71 0.73 3.49 24.68
C GLY A 71 0.59 2.27 23.79
N SER A 72 1.59 1.38 23.80
CA SER A 72 1.69 0.18 22.94
C SER A 72 1.84 0.44 21.43
N CYS A 73 1.41 1.60 20.91
CA CYS A 73 1.43 1.90 19.47
C CYS A 73 2.79 2.38 18.94
N THR A 74 3.71 2.80 19.83
CA THR A 74 5.04 3.31 19.45
C THR A 74 4.98 4.38 18.36
N MET A 75 4.23 5.46 18.62
CA MET A 75 4.02 6.59 17.70
C MET A 75 5.30 7.47 17.57
N LYS A 76 6.39 6.87 17.08
CA LYS A 76 7.67 7.53 16.82
C LYS A 76 7.61 8.32 15.51
N TYR A 77 8.55 9.23 15.34
CA TYR A 77 8.76 9.91 14.08
C TYR A 77 8.95 8.90 12.93
N SER A 78 8.28 9.15 11.80
CA SER A 78 8.44 8.43 10.53
C SER A 78 9.35 9.24 9.59
N PRO A 79 10.66 8.90 9.47
CA PRO A 79 11.61 9.65 8.67
C PRO A 79 11.20 9.79 7.22
N LYS A 80 11.15 11.02 6.70
CA LYS A 80 10.73 11.28 5.30
C LYS A 80 11.69 10.68 4.26
N ILE A 81 12.92 10.36 4.66
CA ILE A 81 13.86 9.60 3.84
C ILE A 81 13.35 8.18 3.52
N ASN A 82 12.53 7.58 4.41
CA ASN A 82 11.96 6.25 4.17
C ASN A 82 10.92 6.28 3.05
N GLU A 83 10.11 7.34 2.98
CA GLU A 83 9.16 7.57 1.88
C GLU A 83 9.88 7.75 0.54
N TRP A 84 11.02 8.44 0.55
CA TRP A 84 11.87 8.55 -0.64
C TRP A 84 12.46 7.20 -1.04
N ALA A 85 12.99 6.43 -0.08
CA ALA A 85 13.60 5.13 -0.34
C ALA A 85 12.59 4.12 -0.89
N ALA A 86 11.36 4.10 -0.34
CA ALA A 86 10.28 3.22 -0.81
C ALA A 86 9.85 3.52 -2.25
N ARG A 87 10.01 4.77 -2.72
CA ARG A 87 9.66 5.21 -4.08
C ARG A 87 10.74 4.95 -5.12
N LEU A 88 11.91 4.42 -4.75
CA LEU A 88 12.93 4.05 -5.73
C LEU A 88 12.33 3.05 -6.72
N SER A 89 12.53 3.27 -8.03
CA SER A 89 11.93 2.45 -9.09
C SER A 89 12.32 0.97 -8.97
N GLY A 90 13.53 0.70 -8.50
CA GLY A 90 14.01 -0.64 -8.16
C GLY A 90 13.28 -1.34 -7.01
N PHE A 91 12.30 -0.68 -6.38
CA PHE A 91 11.38 -1.28 -5.39
C PHE A 91 9.91 -1.07 -5.80
N ALA A 92 9.51 0.17 -6.11
CA ALA A 92 8.12 0.52 -6.39
C ALA A 92 7.55 -0.12 -7.67
N CYS A 93 8.42 -0.50 -8.62
CA CYS A 93 8.02 -1.08 -9.90
C CYS A 93 8.35 -2.58 -10.01
N LEU A 94 8.62 -3.26 -8.88
CA LEU A 94 8.91 -4.68 -8.89
C LEU A 94 7.64 -5.53 -8.90
N HIS A 95 7.59 -6.51 -9.80
CA HIS A 95 6.61 -7.60 -9.73
C HIS A 95 7.16 -8.75 -8.86
N PRO A 96 6.37 -9.36 -7.96
CA PRO A 96 6.85 -10.41 -7.06
C PRO A 96 7.31 -11.69 -7.78
N TYR A 97 6.81 -11.95 -8.99
CA TYR A 97 7.20 -13.12 -9.81
C TYR A 97 8.11 -12.79 -11.00
N GLN A 98 8.74 -11.61 -11.03
CA GLN A 98 9.73 -11.36 -12.08
C GLN A 98 10.99 -12.24 -11.89
N PRO A 99 11.80 -12.45 -12.94
CA PRO A 99 12.98 -13.30 -12.84
C PRO A 99 13.93 -12.88 -11.71
N VAL A 100 14.47 -13.86 -10.97
CA VAL A 100 15.24 -13.63 -9.73
C VAL A 100 16.49 -12.79 -9.99
N GLU A 101 17.11 -12.96 -11.16
CA GLU A 101 18.26 -12.20 -11.64
C GLU A 101 17.99 -10.69 -11.75
N THR A 102 16.74 -10.26 -11.94
CA THR A 102 16.39 -8.83 -12.07
C THR A 102 16.11 -8.15 -10.72
N VAL A 103 16.01 -8.91 -9.61
CA VAL A 103 15.59 -8.41 -8.29
C VAL A 103 16.63 -8.54 -7.17
N GLN A 104 17.89 -8.77 -7.53
CA GLN A 104 18.96 -8.99 -6.54
C GLN A 104 19.09 -7.85 -5.52
N GLY A 105 18.77 -6.61 -5.90
CA GLY A 105 18.73 -5.48 -4.98
C GLY A 105 17.70 -5.63 -3.86
N ALA A 106 16.47 -6.04 -4.19
CA ALA A 106 15.42 -6.29 -3.21
C ALA A 106 15.70 -7.51 -2.34
N LEU A 107 16.23 -8.59 -2.93
CA LEU A 107 16.62 -9.79 -2.17
C LEU A 107 17.75 -9.49 -1.19
N LYS A 108 18.74 -8.68 -1.58
CA LYS A 108 19.80 -8.22 -0.69
C LYS A 108 19.24 -7.37 0.46
N LEU A 109 18.28 -6.49 0.20
CA LEU A 109 17.59 -5.72 1.23
C LEU A 109 16.90 -6.64 2.25
N MET A 110 16.11 -7.60 1.77
CA MET A 110 15.41 -8.57 2.62
C MET A 110 16.38 -9.40 3.47
N TYR A 111 17.45 -9.90 2.85
CA TYR A 111 18.48 -10.67 3.55
C TYR A 111 19.17 -9.85 4.65
N ASN A 112 19.58 -8.62 4.34
CA ASN A 112 20.22 -7.75 5.32
C ASN A 112 19.28 -7.44 6.49
N LEU A 113 17.99 -7.22 6.21
CA LEU A 113 16.98 -7.00 7.24
C LEU A 113 16.77 -8.25 8.11
N GLU A 114 16.68 -9.45 7.53
CA GLU A 114 16.66 -10.72 8.29
C GLU A 114 17.85 -10.76 9.26
N LYS A 115 19.07 -10.50 8.79
CA LYS A 115 20.27 -10.54 9.62
C LYS A 115 20.26 -9.51 10.75
N MET A 116 19.84 -8.28 10.47
CA MET A 116 19.73 -7.25 11.51
C MET A 116 18.69 -7.63 12.58
N LEU A 117 17.54 -8.19 12.17
CA LEU A 117 16.50 -8.62 13.12
C LEU A 117 16.92 -9.86 13.93
N CYS A 118 17.60 -10.82 13.31
CA CYS A 118 18.22 -11.95 14.01
C CYS A 118 19.16 -11.49 15.11
N GLU A 119 20.05 -10.53 14.81
CA GLU A 119 21.00 -9.96 15.77
C GLU A 119 20.28 -9.24 16.92
N ILE A 120 19.29 -8.38 16.60
CA ILE A 120 18.54 -7.61 17.60
C ILE A 120 17.72 -8.53 18.53
N CYS A 121 17.12 -9.59 17.98
CA CYS A 121 16.21 -10.48 18.72
C CYS A 121 16.90 -11.73 19.31
N GLY A 122 18.17 -12.00 18.96
CA GLY A 122 18.88 -13.21 19.37
C GLY A 122 18.32 -14.50 18.75
N MET A 123 17.87 -14.44 17.49
CA MET A 123 17.22 -15.55 16.78
C MET A 123 18.09 -16.09 15.65
N ASP A 124 18.06 -17.40 15.40
CA ASP A 124 18.82 -18.01 14.30
C ASP A 124 18.31 -17.60 12.91
N LYS A 125 16.99 -17.38 12.81
CA LYS A 125 16.27 -17.06 11.56
C LYS A 125 15.10 -16.12 11.80
N PHE A 126 14.77 -15.33 10.77
CA PHE A 126 13.65 -14.42 10.75
C PHE A 126 12.86 -14.55 9.43
N THR A 127 11.53 -14.47 9.49
CA THR A 127 10.67 -14.39 8.30
C THR A 127 10.09 -12.99 8.16
N LEU A 128 10.09 -12.46 6.92
CA LEU A 128 9.56 -11.12 6.59
C LEU A 128 8.18 -11.16 5.93
N GLN A 129 7.56 -12.34 5.86
CA GLN A 129 6.28 -12.56 5.19
C GLN A 129 5.04 -12.07 5.98
N PRO A 130 4.98 -12.20 7.32
CA PRO A 130 3.79 -11.75 8.05
C PRO A 130 3.57 -10.24 7.95
N ALA A 131 2.36 -9.83 7.56
CA ALA A 131 2.02 -8.43 7.25
C ALA A 131 1.71 -7.54 8.48
N ALA A 132 1.58 -8.12 9.67
CA ALA A 132 1.24 -7.40 10.91
C ALA A 132 1.63 -8.23 12.14
N GLY A 133 1.60 -7.62 13.34
CA GLY A 133 1.93 -8.29 14.61
C GLY A 133 1.10 -9.55 14.88
N ALA A 134 -0.24 -9.44 14.83
CA ALA A 134 -1.13 -10.58 15.03
C ALA A 134 -0.93 -11.71 13.98
N HIS A 135 -0.53 -11.35 12.75
CA HIS A 135 -0.17 -12.33 11.73
C HIS A 135 1.16 -13.03 12.07
N GLY A 136 2.12 -12.31 12.66
CA GLY A 136 3.34 -12.89 13.21
C GLY A 136 3.07 -13.86 14.36
N GLU A 137 2.16 -13.52 15.28
CA GLU A 137 1.73 -14.40 16.37
C GLU A 137 1.12 -15.70 15.83
N MET A 138 0.19 -15.60 14.88
CA MET A 138 -0.39 -16.78 14.23
C MET A 138 0.68 -17.64 13.55
N THR A 139 1.63 -17.02 12.86
CA THR A 139 2.76 -17.73 12.23
C THR A 139 3.57 -18.49 13.26
N GLY A 140 3.92 -17.84 14.38
CA GLY A 140 4.67 -18.47 15.47
C GLY A 140 3.91 -19.64 16.12
N ILE A 141 2.62 -19.47 16.40
CA ILE A 141 1.78 -20.54 16.97
C ILE A 141 1.70 -21.73 16.00
N MET A 142 1.56 -21.47 14.69
CA MET A 142 1.52 -22.53 13.68
C MET A 142 2.87 -23.26 13.56
N MET A 143 4.01 -22.56 13.68
CA MET A 143 5.33 -23.18 13.72
C MET A 143 5.51 -24.07 14.96
N ILE A 144 5.13 -23.59 16.15
CA ILE A 144 5.17 -24.37 17.39
C ILE A 144 4.29 -25.62 17.27
N LYS A 145 3.07 -25.46 16.74
CA LYS A 145 2.18 -26.59 16.46
C LYS A 145 2.81 -27.59 15.49
N ALA A 146 3.44 -27.14 14.42
CA ALA A 146 4.09 -28.03 13.45
C ALA A 146 5.33 -28.75 14.01
N TYR A 147 6.01 -28.18 15.00
CA TYR A 147 7.16 -28.81 15.65
C TYR A 147 6.75 -29.95 16.61
N HIS A 148 5.60 -29.83 17.26
CA HIS A 148 5.11 -30.82 18.24
C HIS A 148 4.20 -31.91 17.66
N ASN A 149 3.82 -31.80 16.37
CA ASN A 149 3.11 -32.85 15.65
C ASN A 149 4.08 -33.63 14.76
#